data_AF-A0A2H3G9X2-F1
#
_entry.id   AF-A0A2H3G9X2-F1
#
_cell.length_a   1.000
_cell.length_b   1.000
_cell.length_c   1.000
_cell.angle_alpha   90.00
_cell.angle_beta   90.00
_cell.angle_gamma   90.00
#
_symmetry.space_group_name_H-M   'P 1'
#
loop_
_entity.id
_entity.type
_entity.pdbx_description
1 polymer ?
#
loop_
_entity_poly.entity_id
_entity_poly.type
_entity_poly.pdbx_seq_one_letter_code
_entity_poly.pdbx_strand_id
1 'polypeptide(L)'
;MSSLNLYVAVCKARDRDPGHARHWMLVIVEEGSSSLATWYHCTGGPTQGKPYSVVIEQKPFDNKGIEKYHPIGEISSKDKIKAAAQRIPGLFCQRWVVNVLGDLEKRGIVPEGIWSDWYVAMEVDPYSDDGAPCGLSPSSDGECTDSSSIHTSSNDHSKTTQTA
;
A
#
# COMPACT_ATOMS: atom_id res chain seq x y z
N MET A 1 -1.61 -11.98 30.43
CA MET A 1 -2.01 -11.09 29.33
C MET A 1 -2.28 -11.98 28.14
N SER A 2 -3.39 -11.78 27.44
CA SER A 2 -3.67 -12.47 26.19
C SER A 2 -2.69 -12.00 25.12
N SER A 3 -2.11 -12.92 24.35
CA SER A 3 -1.26 -12.56 23.22
C SER A 3 -2.12 -12.00 22.09
N LEU A 4 -1.54 -11.12 21.27
CA LEU A 4 -2.20 -10.56 20.11
C LEU A 4 -1.45 -11.00 18.86
N ASN A 5 -2.11 -11.76 18.00
CA ASN A 5 -1.51 -12.28 16.79
C ASN A 5 -1.90 -11.39 15.60
N LEU A 6 -0.88 -10.91 14.88
CA LEU A 6 -1.03 -10.13 13.66
C LEU A 6 -0.90 -11.05 12.43
N TYR A 7 -1.82 -10.86 11.49
CA TYR A 7 -1.84 -11.54 10.21
C TYR A 7 -1.98 -10.55 9.06
N VAL A 8 -1.44 -10.91 7.90
CA VAL A 8 -1.94 -10.41 6.62
C VAL A 8 -2.96 -11.40 6.11
N ALA A 9 -4.19 -10.95 5.87
CA ALA A 9 -5.23 -11.77 5.27
C ALA A 9 -5.38 -11.42 3.78
N VAL A 10 -5.38 -12.47 2.96
CA VAL A 10 -5.61 -12.39 1.51
C VAL A 10 -7.01 -12.89 1.23
N CYS A 11 -7.87 -12.02 0.69
CA CYS A 11 -9.21 -12.40 0.29
C CYS A 11 -9.21 -13.29 -0.94
N LYS A 12 -10.28 -14.09 -1.07
CA LYS A 12 -10.57 -14.83 -2.29
C LYS A 12 -10.69 -13.86 -3.47
N ALA A 13 -10.21 -14.31 -4.63
CA ALA A 13 -10.51 -13.62 -5.88
C ALA A 13 -12.03 -13.49 -6.04
N ARG A 14 -12.49 -12.35 -6.55
CA ARG A 14 -13.90 -12.19 -6.87
C ARG A 14 -14.14 -12.88 -8.20
N ASP A 15 -14.93 -13.96 -8.21
CA ASP A 15 -15.22 -14.76 -9.41
C ASP A 15 -15.77 -13.95 -10.59
N ARG A 16 -16.33 -12.76 -10.33
CA ARG A 16 -16.86 -11.84 -11.34
C ARG A 16 -15.79 -10.98 -12.03
N ASP A 17 -14.55 -10.99 -11.57
CA ASP A 17 -13.48 -10.11 -12.06
C ASP A 17 -12.12 -10.84 -12.15
N PRO A 18 -12.00 -11.84 -13.04
CA PRO A 18 -10.74 -12.52 -13.30
C PRO A 18 -9.71 -11.52 -13.86
N GLY A 19 -8.73 -11.14 -13.03
CA GLY A 19 -7.70 -10.16 -13.38
C GLY A 19 -7.59 -8.99 -12.39
N HIS A 20 -8.55 -8.83 -11.48
CA HIS A 20 -8.42 -7.84 -10.42
C HIS A 20 -7.56 -8.34 -9.28
N ALA A 21 -6.68 -7.44 -8.82
CA ALA A 21 -5.79 -7.75 -7.74
C ALA A 21 -6.57 -8.10 -6.44
N ARG A 22 -6.08 -9.12 -5.73
CA ARG A 22 -6.71 -9.65 -4.51
C ARG A 22 -6.74 -8.58 -3.42
N HIS A 23 -7.84 -8.55 -2.68
CA HIS A 23 -7.96 -7.63 -1.56
C HIS A 23 -7.12 -8.11 -0.36
N TRP A 24 -6.20 -7.27 0.12
CA TRP A 24 -5.40 -7.55 1.31
C TRP A 24 -5.85 -6.71 2.50
N MET A 25 -5.63 -7.23 3.70
CA MET A 25 -5.91 -6.53 4.96
C MET A 25 -4.99 -7.00 6.08
N LEU A 26 -4.82 -6.17 7.11
CA LEU A 26 -4.22 -6.59 8.37
C LEU A 26 -5.32 -7.07 9.32
N VAL A 27 -5.07 -8.19 10.00
CA VAL A 27 -6.01 -8.79 10.93
C VAL A 27 -5.32 -9.04 12.26
N ILE A 28 -5.90 -8.53 13.35
CA ILE A 28 -5.44 -8.82 14.71
C ILE A 28 -6.45 -9.72 15.39
N VAL A 29 -5.95 -10.81 15.98
CA VAL A 29 -6.72 -11.73 16.81
C VAL A 29 -6.10 -11.79 18.19
N GLU A 30 -6.95 -11.79 19.21
CA GLU A 30 -6.52 -12.02 20.59
C GLU A 30 -6.58 -13.51 20.90
N GLU A 31 -5.47 -14.07 21.39
CA GLU A 31 -5.40 -15.49 21.73
C GLU A 31 -6.41 -15.83 22.84
N GLY A 32 -7.13 -16.94 22.64
CA GLY A 32 -8.24 -17.34 23.51
C GLY A 32 -9.55 -16.58 23.28
N SER A 33 -9.57 -15.53 22.43
CA SER A 33 -10.81 -14.86 22.02
C SER A 33 -11.47 -15.65 20.89
N SER A 34 -12.62 -16.23 21.16
CA SER A 34 -13.21 -17.31 20.35
C SER A 34 -13.97 -16.85 19.10
N SER A 35 -13.89 -15.58 18.67
CA SER A 35 -14.58 -15.20 17.41
C SER A 35 -14.18 -13.89 16.76
N LEU A 36 -13.80 -12.85 17.50
CA LEU A 36 -13.67 -11.50 16.93
C LEU A 36 -12.22 -11.13 16.60
N ALA A 37 -12.04 -10.63 15.39
CA ALA A 37 -10.81 -10.03 14.91
C ALA A 37 -11.03 -8.54 14.60
N THR A 38 -9.95 -7.75 14.70
CA THR A 38 -9.94 -6.37 14.21
C THR A 38 -9.29 -6.35 12.84
N TRP A 39 -10.04 -5.89 11.85
CA TRP A 39 -9.60 -5.78 10.46
C TRP A 39 -9.21 -4.35 10.16
N TYR A 40 -8.08 -4.17 9.49
CA TYR A 40 -7.62 -2.89 8.98
C TYR A 40 -7.37 -3.03 7.48
N HIS A 41 -8.05 -2.23 6.68
CA HIS A 41 -7.97 -2.33 5.23
C HIS A 41 -8.34 -1.02 4.55
N CYS A 42 -7.93 -0.88 3.29
CA CYS A 42 -8.40 0.21 2.44
C CYS A 42 -9.62 -0.19 1.61
N THR A 43 -10.57 0.72 1.47
CA THR A 43 -11.73 0.61 0.58
C THR A 43 -11.77 1.81 -0.36
N GLY A 44 -12.75 1.86 -1.28
CA GLY A 44 -12.82 2.89 -2.31
C GLY A 44 -11.90 2.59 -3.50
N GLY A 45 -11.34 3.63 -4.08
CA GLY A 45 -10.52 3.58 -5.29
C GLY A 45 -11.34 3.64 -6.59
N PRO A 46 -10.64 3.62 -7.74
CA PRO A 46 -11.26 3.71 -9.07
C PRO A 46 -12.35 2.67 -9.32
N THR A 47 -12.16 1.44 -8.82
CA THR A 47 -13.15 0.35 -8.90
C THR A 47 -14.50 0.68 -8.25
N GLN A 48 -14.52 1.58 -7.26
CA GLN A 48 -15.72 1.95 -6.50
C GLN A 48 -16.17 3.39 -6.80
N GLY A 49 -15.47 4.10 -7.69
CA GLY A 49 -15.73 5.51 -8.01
C GLY A 49 -15.63 6.45 -6.80
N LYS A 50 -14.82 6.10 -5.79
CA LYS A 50 -14.66 6.84 -4.54
C LYS A 50 -13.18 7.02 -4.19
N PRO A 51 -12.79 8.06 -3.44
CA PRO A 51 -11.45 8.14 -2.89
C PRO A 51 -11.11 6.92 -2.03
N TYR A 52 -9.83 6.54 -1.99
CA TYR A 52 -9.39 5.51 -1.05
C TYR A 52 -9.59 5.96 0.39
N SER A 53 -10.01 5.02 1.25
CA SER A 53 -10.23 5.29 2.67
C SER A 53 -9.82 4.09 3.52
N VAL A 54 -9.13 4.37 4.63
CA VAL A 54 -8.76 3.38 5.64
C VAL A 54 -9.97 3.07 6.52
N VAL A 55 -10.33 1.80 6.60
CA VAL A 55 -11.45 1.28 7.39
C VAL A 55 -10.90 0.36 8.46
N ILE A 56 -11.46 0.49 9.66
CA ILE A 56 -11.18 -0.37 10.80
C ILE A 56 -12.50 -0.95 11.28
N GLU A 57 -12.62 -2.27 11.25
CA GLU A 57 -13.87 -2.95 11.61
C GLU A 57 -13.63 -4.17 12.48
N GLN A 58 -14.64 -4.54 13.28
CA GLN A 58 -14.65 -5.79 14.03
C GLN A 58 -15.45 -6.83 13.26
N LYS A 59 -14.82 -7.96 12.95
CA LYS A 59 -15.41 -9.04 12.14
C LYS A 59 -15.01 -10.40 12.71
N PRO A 60 -15.75 -11.47 12.39
CA PRO A 60 -15.33 -12.82 12.73
C PRO A 60 -13.96 -13.16 12.12
N PHE A 61 -13.10 -13.85 12.88
CA PHE A 61 -11.86 -14.38 12.34
C PHE A 61 -12.10 -15.52 11.33
N ASP A 62 -13.09 -16.37 11.55
CA ASP A 62 -13.50 -17.35 10.54
C ASP A 62 -14.46 -16.71 9.53
N ASN A 63 -13.89 -16.01 8.53
CA ASN A 63 -14.64 -15.33 7.50
C ASN A 63 -14.50 -16.05 6.15
N LYS A 64 -15.63 -16.43 5.56
CA LYS A 64 -15.70 -17.16 4.28
C LYS A 64 -15.10 -16.40 3.08
N GLY A 65 -14.97 -15.08 3.18
CA GLY A 65 -14.37 -14.22 2.14
C GLY A 65 -12.84 -14.22 2.14
N ILE A 66 -12.20 -14.72 3.19
CA ILE A 66 -10.75 -14.81 3.29
C ILE A 66 -10.28 -16.16 2.74
N GLU A 67 -9.23 -16.12 1.92
CA GLU A 67 -8.62 -17.32 1.35
C GLU A 67 -7.52 -17.84 2.27
N LYS A 68 -6.66 -16.94 2.77
CA LYS A 68 -5.51 -17.29 3.60
C LYS A 68 -5.23 -16.22 4.64
N TYR A 69 -4.77 -16.67 5.81
CA TYR A 69 -4.15 -15.86 6.84
C TYR A 69 -2.67 -16.18 6.90
N HIS A 70 -1.83 -15.16 6.75
CA HIS A 70 -0.39 -15.29 6.84
C HIS A 70 0.07 -14.69 8.16
N PRO A 71 0.57 -15.51 9.11
CA PRO A 71 1.02 -15.01 10.40
C PRO A 71 2.25 -14.11 10.20
N ILE A 72 2.22 -12.93 10.81
CA ILE A 72 3.33 -11.98 10.84
C ILE A 72 4.08 -12.09 12.16
N GLY A 73 3.34 -12.20 13.26
CA GLY A 73 3.91 -12.38 14.58
C GLY A 73 3.00 -11.92 15.70
N GLU A 74 3.46 -12.13 16.93
CA GLU A 74 2.82 -11.62 18.13
C GLU A 74 3.17 -10.14 18.34
N ILE A 75 2.18 -9.34 18.74
CA ILE A 75 2.35 -7.92 19.00
C ILE A 75 1.93 -7.57 20.41
N SER A 76 2.56 -6.55 20.98
CA SER A 76 2.31 -6.16 22.37
C SER A 76 1.08 -5.24 22.55
N SER A 77 0.53 -4.67 21.48
CA SER A 77 -0.52 -3.63 21.56
C SER A 77 -1.25 -3.40 20.24
N LYS A 78 -2.60 -3.45 20.28
CA LYS A 78 -3.47 -3.10 19.14
C LYS A 78 -3.36 -1.62 18.74
N ASP A 79 -3.11 -0.72 19.70
CA ASP A 79 -3.03 0.72 19.46
C ASP A 79 -1.83 1.09 18.57
N LYS A 80 -0.72 0.37 18.71
CA LYS A 80 0.45 0.57 17.85
C LYS A 80 0.16 0.25 16.38
N ILE A 81 -0.68 -0.76 16.13
CA ILE A 81 -1.13 -1.12 14.77
C ILE A 81 -2.13 -0.10 14.26
N LYS A 82 -3.11 0.28 15.09
CA LYS A 82 -4.09 1.32 14.74
C LYS A 82 -3.41 2.64 14.35
N ALA A 83 -2.43 3.08 15.14
CA ALA A 83 -1.68 4.30 14.86
C ALA A 83 -0.88 4.22 13.55
N ALA A 84 -0.26 3.08 13.25
CA ALA A 84 0.44 2.87 11.98
C ALA A 84 -0.54 2.87 10.79
N ALA A 85 -1.64 2.12 10.91
CA ALA A 85 -2.70 2.04 9.91
C ALA A 85 -3.30 3.41 9.57
N GLN A 86 -3.49 4.28 10.58
CA GLN A 86 -4.04 5.62 10.41
C GLN A 86 -3.02 6.65 9.88
N ARG A 87 -1.71 6.41 10.05
CA ARG A 87 -0.66 7.29 9.53
C ARG A 87 -0.50 7.15 8.02
N ILE A 88 -0.70 5.95 7.49
CA ILE A 88 -0.59 5.69 6.05
C ILE A 88 -1.89 6.10 5.37
N PRO A 89 -1.85 7.02 4.39
CA PRO A 89 -3.05 7.44 3.66
C PRO A 89 -3.67 6.26 2.92
N GLY A 90 -4.97 6.32 2.65
CA GLY A 90 -5.66 5.28 1.90
C GLY A 90 -5.08 5.14 0.49
N LEU A 91 -4.77 3.91 0.09
CA LEU A 91 -4.19 3.56 -1.22
C LEU A 91 -4.83 2.26 -1.73
N PHE A 92 -4.37 1.79 -2.89
CA PHE A 92 -4.55 0.40 -3.31
C PHE A 92 -4.21 -0.56 -2.15
N CYS A 93 -5.12 -1.50 -1.87
CA CYS A 93 -5.13 -2.23 -0.60
C CYS A 93 -3.82 -2.98 -0.30
N GLN A 94 -3.18 -3.59 -1.31
CA GLN A 94 -1.93 -4.32 -1.11
C GLN A 94 -0.78 -3.34 -0.83
N ARG A 95 -0.68 -2.25 -1.61
CA ARG A 95 0.29 -1.17 -1.38
C ARG A 95 0.13 -0.56 0.01
N TRP A 96 -1.10 -0.32 0.44
CA TRP A 96 -1.39 0.19 1.77
C TRP A 96 -0.90 -0.77 2.87
N VAL A 97 -1.22 -2.08 2.76
CA VAL A 97 -0.74 -3.09 3.72
C VAL A 97 0.79 -3.09 3.77
N VAL A 98 1.46 -3.11 2.62
CA VAL A 98 2.93 -3.06 2.54
C VAL A 98 3.45 -1.80 3.23
N ASN A 99 2.92 -0.61 2.94
CA ASN A 99 3.37 0.62 3.59
C ASN A 99 3.18 0.62 5.10
N VAL A 100 2.08 0.02 5.60
CA VAL A 100 1.86 -0.15 7.05
C VAL A 100 2.87 -1.13 7.64
N LEU A 101 3.15 -2.27 7.00
CA LEU A 101 4.19 -3.21 7.44
C LEU A 101 5.56 -2.52 7.50
N GLY A 102 5.89 -1.68 6.52
CA GLY A 102 7.13 -0.90 6.52
C GLY A 102 7.22 0.11 7.67
N ASP A 103 6.12 0.76 8.04
CA ASP A 103 6.08 1.63 9.23
C ASP A 103 6.24 0.83 10.53
N LEU A 104 5.60 -0.34 10.62
CA LEU A 104 5.69 -1.21 11.79
C LEU A 104 7.09 -1.79 11.97
N GLU A 105 7.73 -2.21 10.87
CA GLU A 105 9.08 -2.76 10.85
C GLU A 105 10.11 -1.71 11.27
N LYS A 106 10.05 -0.51 10.68
CA LYS A 106 10.91 0.64 11.07
C LYS A 106 10.81 1.00 12.56
N ARG A 107 9.71 0.62 13.21
CA ARG A 107 9.44 0.89 14.63
C ARG A 107 9.72 -0.32 15.53
N GLY A 108 10.24 -1.41 14.97
CA GLY A 108 10.54 -2.65 15.69
C GLY A 108 9.30 -3.34 16.27
N ILE A 109 8.13 -3.15 15.66
CA ILE A 109 6.87 -3.78 16.11
C ILE A 109 6.68 -5.15 15.46
N VAL A 110 7.13 -5.31 14.22
CA VAL A 110 7.16 -6.59 13.49
C VAL A 110 8.62 -6.92 13.14
N PRO A 111 8.94 -8.20 12.85
CA PRO A 111 10.28 -8.60 12.45
C PRO A 111 10.77 -7.88 11.20
N GLU A 112 12.09 -7.70 11.10
CA GLU A 112 12.75 -7.18 9.89
C GLU A 112 12.57 -8.12 8.70
N GLY A 113 12.44 -7.56 7.49
CA GLY A 113 12.29 -8.28 6.23
C GLY A 113 10.84 -8.58 5.83
N ILE A 114 9.88 -8.46 6.75
CA ILE A 114 8.45 -8.69 6.45
C ILE A 114 7.95 -7.73 5.37
N TRP A 115 8.34 -6.45 5.45
CA TRP A 115 7.96 -5.46 4.45
C TRP A 115 8.42 -5.86 3.05
N SER A 116 9.68 -6.27 2.88
CA SER A 116 10.24 -6.62 1.57
C SER A 116 9.59 -7.87 0.99
N ASP A 117 9.32 -8.88 1.81
CA ASP A 117 8.67 -10.11 1.37
C ASP A 117 7.27 -9.83 0.79
N TRP A 118 6.50 -8.99 1.47
CA TRP A 118 5.16 -8.59 1.01
C TRP A 118 5.19 -7.59 -0.15
N TYR A 119 6.23 -6.76 -0.23
CA TYR A 119 6.42 -5.86 -1.38
C TYR A 119 6.60 -6.66 -2.68
N VAL A 120 7.41 -7.73 -2.65
CA VAL A 120 7.65 -8.58 -3.84
C VAL A 120 6.41 -9.40 -4.22
N ALA A 121 5.59 -9.79 -3.24
CA ALA A 121 4.35 -10.52 -3.48
C ALA A 121 3.19 -9.66 -4.00
N MET A 122 3.37 -8.33 -4.04
CA MET A 122 2.32 -7.41 -4.43
C MET A 122 2.01 -7.55 -5.92
N GLU A 123 0.73 -7.68 -6.23
CA GLU A 123 0.23 -7.72 -7.59
C GLU A 123 0.29 -6.32 -8.21
N VAL A 124 0.34 -6.27 -9.55
CA VAL A 124 0.35 -5.00 -10.29
C VAL A 124 -0.95 -4.26 -9.98
N ASP A 125 -0.82 -3.00 -9.53
CA ASP A 125 -1.96 -2.11 -9.39
C ASP A 125 -2.37 -1.61 -10.78
N PRO A 126 -3.53 -2.02 -11.32
CA PRO A 126 -3.95 -1.64 -12.65
C PRO A 126 -4.34 -0.15 -12.75
N TYR A 127 -4.36 0.58 -11.63
CA TYR A 127 -4.75 1.99 -11.57
C TYR A 127 -3.63 2.94 -11.15
N SER A 128 -2.43 2.43 -10.86
CA SER A 128 -1.27 3.27 -10.55
C SER A 128 -0.61 3.74 -11.84
N ASP A 129 -0.46 5.07 -11.99
CA ASP A 129 0.54 5.68 -12.89
C ASP A 129 1.90 5.86 -12.15
N ASP A 130 1.99 5.26 -10.96
CA ASP A 130 2.96 5.57 -9.90
C ASP A 130 4.29 4.78 -10.05
N GLY A 131 4.56 4.19 -11.22
CA GLY A 131 5.82 3.47 -11.49
C GLY A 131 6.03 2.17 -10.71
N ALA A 132 4.96 1.50 -10.24
CA ALA A 132 5.05 0.11 -9.79
C ALA A 132 5.62 -0.76 -10.92
N PRO A 133 6.42 -1.82 -10.64
CA PRO A 133 7.15 -2.52 -11.69
C PRO A 133 6.18 -3.04 -12.75
N CYS A 134 6.23 -2.38 -13.91
CA CYS A 134 5.62 -2.86 -15.12
C CYS A 134 6.18 -4.26 -15.34
N GLY A 135 5.31 -5.26 -15.45
CA GLY A 135 5.70 -6.59 -15.91
C GLY A 135 6.19 -6.50 -17.36
N LEU A 136 7.40 -5.99 -17.56
CA LEU A 136 8.09 -6.04 -18.84
C LEU A 136 8.79 -7.39 -18.91
N SER A 137 8.17 -8.31 -19.64
CA SER A 137 8.95 -9.34 -20.32
C SER A 137 10.02 -8.63 -21.17
N PRO A 138 11.26 -9.15 -21.24
CA PRO A 138 12.32 -8.49 -21.97
C PRO A 138 12.07 -8.67 -23.47
N SER A 139 11.42 -7.70 -24.11
CA SER A 139 11.58 -7.54 -25.55
C SER A 139 12.78 -6.62 -25.76
N SER A 140 13.88 -7.25 -26.19
CA SER A 140 15.05 -6.57 -26.73
C SER A 140 14.69 -5.58 -27.85
N ASP A 141 15.63 -4.65 -28.04
CA ASP A 141 15.80 -3.75 -29.18
C ASP A 141 15.05 -2.40 -28.99
N GLY A 142 15.67 -1.27 -28.65
CA GLY A 142 17.05 -0.84 -28.83
C GLY A 142 17.11 0.23 -29.92
N GLU A 143 16.64 1.46 -29.65
CA GLU A 143 17.08 2.63 -30.42
C GLU A 143 16.89 3.92 -29.60
N CYS A 144 18.01 4.52 -29.21
CA CYS A 144 18.08 5.83 -28.57
C CYS A 144 18.34 6.89 -29.65
N THR A 145 17.38 7.77 -29.88
CA THR A 145 17.63 9.03 -30.60
C THR A 145 17.53 10.20 -29.62
N ASP A 146 18.72 10.70 -29.31
CA ASP A 146 19.04 11.97 -28.67
C ASP A 146 18.44 13.14 -29.45
N SER A 147 17.87 14.12 -28.74
CA SER A 147 17.63 15.47 -29.25
C SER A 147 17.45 16.45 -28.09
N SER A 148 18.59 16.94 -27.62
CA SER A 148 18.76 18.19 -26.87
C SER A 148 18.05 19.38 -27.51
N SER A 149 17.47 20.27 -26.68
CA SER A 149 17.29 21.69 -27.00
C SER A 149 17.15 22.52 -25.73
N ILE A 150 18.23 23.22 -25.40
CA ILE A 150 18.34 24.26 -24.37
C ILE A 150 17.83 25.56 -24.97
N HIS A 151 16.93 26.27 -24.29
CA HIS A 151 16.65 27.68 -24.59
C HIS A 151 16.88 28.53 -23.33
N THR A 152 18.05 29.17 -23.27
CA THR A 152 18.35 30.33 -22.44
C THR A 152 18.20 31.58 -23.31
N SER A 153 17.49 32.59 -22.83
CA SER A 153 17.62 33.96 -23.34
C SER A 153 17.38 34.95 -22.21
N SER A 154 18.48 35.44 -21.65
CA SER A 154 18.57 36.67 -20.89
C SER A 154 18.38 37.86 -21.84
N ASN A 155 17.74 38.95 -21.38
CA ASN A 155 18.02 40.27 -21.94
C ASN A 155 17.85 41.33 -20.85
N ASP A 156 19.00 41.78 -20.35
CA ASP A 156 19.22 43.00 -19.59
C ASP A 156 19.35 44.18 -20.58
N HIS A 157 18.70 45.32 -20.32
CA HIS A 157 19.10 46.60 -20.91
C HIS A 157 18.83 47.75 -19.94
N SER A 158 19.88 48.55 -19.73
CA SER A 158 19.98 49.63 -18.75
C SER A 158 19.68 51.01 -19.34
N LYS A 159 19.10 51.88 -18.49
CA LYS A 159 19.27 53.36 -18.33
C LYS A 159 19.12 54.33 -19.53
N THR A 160 18.36 55.42 -19.32
CA THR A 160 18.87 56.81 -19.19
C THR A 160 17.76 57.82 -18.84
N THR A 161 18.12 58.77 -17.96
CA THR A 161 17.36 59.90 -17.41
C THR A 161 17.45 61.15 -18.31
N GLN A 162 16.38 61.96 -18.45
CA GLN A 162 16.51 63.43 -18.41
C GLN A 162 15.17 64.17 -18.28
N THR A 163 15.19 65.16 -17.40
CA THR A 163 14.23 66.21 -17.07
C THR A 163 14.01 67.23 -18.18
N ALA A 164 12.80 67.79 -18.26
CA ALA A 164 12.53 69.20 -18.52
C ALA A 164 11.24 69.59 -17.76
#